data_AF-A0A4P7YV48-F1
#
_entry.id   AF-A0A4P7YV48-F1
#
_cell.length_a   1.000
_cell.length_b   1.000
_cell.length_c   1.000
_cell.angle_alpha   90.00
_cell.angle_beta   90.00
_cell.angle_gamma   90.00
#
_symmetry.space_group_name_H-M   'P 1'
#
loop_
_entity.id
_entity.type
_entity.pdbx_description
1 polymer ?
#
loop_
_entity_poly.entity_id
_entity_poly.type
_entity_poly.pdbx_seq_one_letter_code
_entity_poly.pdbx_strand_id
1 'polypeptide(L)'
;MATDIPGWVHALNQPPSWSLAALADPATGAEQRLHACQILIQSGVVHWTLPHVEALRGIPETAGRADQLVLLCRALWDCDLTGAGAIPARLARDADAGNYWMAPANSATTLIAFTGRARRLSVSVYLMQRILEPFGVNIIYLFDPADSFYLGGIGGRWTGLDATLELLRRLCAGFGTQRLYCLGQSTGGYGALRYGLELDARAILAFSPMIRQARGPRPLERIARALGRPVGEEEVDLRRLYRSRPRHPPATIVCGGGNTADLRSAAELSDLPGIDHRILPDVADHAVITTLLRTGALRPMLAEFLHQ
;
A
#
# COMPACT_ATOMS: atom_id res chain seq x y z
N MET A 1 2.96 15.21 -22.84
CA MET A 1 3.49 15.75 -21.57
C MET A 1 4.37 14.69 -20.96
N ALA A 2 5.67 14.91 -20.88
CA ALA A 2 6.58 13.97 -20.23
C ALA A 2 6.30 13.99 -18.73
N THR A 3 5.76 12.89 -18.19
CA THR A 3 5.61 12.72 -16.75
C THR A 3 6.96 12.31 -16.18
N ASP A 4 7.42 12.92 -15.10
CA ASP A 4 8.68 12.59 -14.41
C ASP A 4 8.64 11.24 -13.65
N ILE A 5 7.78 10.32 -14.09
CA ILE A 5 7.51 9.04 -13.43
C ILE A 5 8.36 7.95 -14.07
N PRO A 6 9.02 7.07 -13.28
CA PRO A 6 9.70 5.92 -13.85
C PRO A 6 8.75 5.09 -14.73
N GLY A 7 9.16 4.75 -15.96
CA GLY A 7 8.30 4.06 -16.92
C GLY A 7 7.74 2.72 -16.41
N TRP A 8 8.49 2.02 -15.55
CA TRP A 8 8.01 0.80 -14.91
C TRP A 8 6.92 1.04 -13.86
N VAL A 9 6.98 2.15 -13.11
CA VAL A 9 5.90 2.55 -12.20
C VAL A 9 4.67 2.87 -13.03
N HIS A 10 4.83 3.63 -14.12
CA HIS A 10 3.72 3.91 -15.02
C HIS A 10 3.08 2.63 -15.57
N ALA A 11 3.88 1.68 -16.05
CA ALA A 11 3.41 0.40 -16.55
C ALA A 11 2.65 -0.42 -15.48
N LEU A 12 3.10 -0.40 -14.22
CA LEU A 12 2.41 -1.09 -13.11
C LEU A 12 1.04 -0.48 -12.76
N ASN A 13 0.82 0.80 -13.07
CA ASN A 13 -0.44 1.48 -12.77
C ASN A 13 -1.44 1.40 -13.93
N GLN A 14 -1.02 0.96 -15.12
CA GLN A 14 -1.95 0.73 -16.22
C GLN A 14 -2.79 -0.53 -15.96
N PRO A 15 -4.11 -0.50 -16.21
CA PRO A 15 -4.89 -1.71 -16.19
C PRO A 15 -4.39 -2.68 -17.27
N PRO A 16 -4.42 -4.00 -17.02
CA PRO A 16 -4.00 -4.98 -18.01
C PRO A 16 -4.94 -4.94 -19.22
N SER A 17 -4.39 -5.08 -20.43
CA SER A 17 -5.15 -4.95 -21.68
C SER A 17 -6.38 -5.87 -21.77
N TRP A 18 -6.30 -7.07 -21.18
CA TRP A 18 -7.41 -8.02 -21.15
C TRP A 18 -8.64 -7.48 -20.39
N SER A 19 -8.47 -6.59 -19.41
CA SER A 19 -9.59 -6.07 -18.61
C SER A 19 -10.53 -5.21 -19.45
N LEU A 20 -9.99 -4.40 -20.36
CA LEU A 20 -10.78 -3.65 -21.33
C LEU A 20 -11.41 -4.57 -22.37
N ALA A 21 -10.65 -5.56 -22.87
CA ALA A 21 -11.14 -6.53 -23.85
C ALA A 21 -12.32 -7.37 -23.30
N ALA A 22 -12.23 -7.81 -22.04
CA ALA A 22 -13.26 -8.57 -21.36
C ALA A 22 -14.59 -7.80 -21.24
N LEU A 23 -14.56 -6.47 -21.14
CA LEU A 23 -15.77 -5.65 -21.09
C LEU A 23 -16.31 -5.27 -22.47
N ALA A 24 -15.47 -5.30 -23.50
CA ALA A 24 -15.86 -5.05 -24.89
C ALA A 24 -16.47 -6.29 -25.58
N ASP A 25 -16.12 -7.50 -25.14
CA ASP A 25 -16.60 -8.75 -25.73
C ASP A 25 -17.89 -9.25 -25.04
N PRO A 26 -19.05 -9.26 -25.73
CA PRO A 26 -20.31 -9.77 -25.20
C PRO A 26 -20.28 -11.26 -24.83
N ALA A 27 -19.36 -12.04 -25.41
CA ALA A 27 -19.21 -13.47 -25.11
C ALA A 27 -18.49 -13.73 -23.78
N THR A 28 -17.87 -12.70 -23.17
CA THR A 28 -17.19 -12.83 -21.89
C THR A 28 -18.20 -13.02 -20.76
N GLY A 29 -18.00 -14.08 -19.95
CA GLY A 29 -18.88 -14.40 -18.82
C GLY A 29 -18.94 -13.33 -17.73
N ALA A 30 -20.06 -13.27 -17.01
CA ALA A 30 -20.34 -12.24 -16.00
C ALA A 30 -19.27 -12.14 -14.90
N GLU A 31 -18.75 -13.27 -14.43
CA GLU A 31 -17.66 -13.32 -13.43
C GLU A 31 -16.37 -12.67 -13.93
N GLN A 32 -15.98 -12.96 -15.17
CA GLN A 32 -14.77 -12.40 -15.75
C GLN A 32 -14.93 -10.90 -16.00
N ARG A 33 -16.12 -10.46 -16.43
CA ARG A 33 -16.46 -9.04 -16.55
C ARG A 33 -16.43 -8.33 -15.20
N LEU A 34 -16.99 -8.94 -14.15
CA LEU A 34 -16.94 -8.40 -12.80
C LEU A 34 -15.50 -8.25 -12.30
N HIS A 35 -14.66 -9.26 -12.54
CA HIS A 35 -13.25 -9.21 -12.20
C HIS A 35 -12.50 -8.10 -12.97
N ALA A 36 -12.78 -7.95 -14.27
CA ALA A 36 -12.26 -6.87 -15.09
C ALA A 36 -12.64 -5.50 -14.53
N CYS A 37 -13.91 -5.29 -14.17
CA CYS A 37 -14.38 -4.07 -13.54
C CYS A 37 -13.63 -3.78 -12.24
N GLN A 38 -13.46 -4.77 -11.37
CA GLN A 38 -12.71 -4.60 -10.11
C GLN A 38 -11.28 -4.10 -10.37
N ILE A 39 -10.58 -4.68 -11.34
CA ILE A 39 -9.21 -4.27 -11.70
C ILE A 39 -9.19 -2.85 -12.24
N LEU A 40 -10.11 -2.49 -13.14
CA LEU A 40 -10.18 -1.16 -13.72
C LEU A 40 -10.44 -0.09 -12.64
N ILE A 41 -11.37 -0.34 -11.72
CA ILE A 41 -11.64 0.54 -10.59
C ILE A 41 -10.40 0.67 -9.68
N GLN A 42 -9.73 -0.44 -9.36
CA GLN A 42 -8.50 -0.44 -8.57
C GLN A 42 -7.33 0.26 -9.28
N SER A 43 -7.36 0.33 -10.61
CA SER A 43 -6.42 1.10 -11.44
C SER A 43 -6.83 2.57 -11.61
N GLY A 44 -7.98 3.00 -11.07
CA GLY A 44 -8.48 4.37 -11.16
C GLY A 44 -9.30 4.69 -12.40
N VAL A 45 -9.68 3.69 -13.20
CA VAL A 45 -10.63 3.85 -14.32
C VAL A 45 -12.04 3.73 -13.75
N VAL A 46 -12.54 4.78 -13.10
CA VAL A 46 -13.76 4.74 -12.28
C VAL A 46 -14.99 5.11 -13.12
N HIS A 47 -14.98 6.29 -13.74
CA HIS A 47 -16.12 6.82 -14.48
C HIS A 47 -16.54 5.91 -15.63
N TRP A 48 -15.56 5.46 -16.42
CA TRP A 48 -15.79 4.57 -17.55
C TRP A 48 -16.31 3.19 -17.12
N THR A 49 -15.88 2.70 -15.95
CA THR A 49 -16.23 1.34 -15.48
C THR A 49 -17.61 1.27 -14.85
N LEU A 50 -18.14 2.37 -14.30
CA LEU A 50 -19.41 2.37 -13.56
C LEU A 50 -20.59 1.77 -14.36
N PRO A 51 -20.87 2.19 -15.62
CA PRO A 51 -21.99 1.62 -16.38
C PRO A 51 -21.87 0.10 -16.60
N HIS A 52 -20.63 -0.41 -16.75
CA HIS A 52 -20.39 -1.84 -16.90
C HIS A 52 -20.71 -2.62 -15.62
N VAL A 53 -20.35 -2.07 -14.46
CA VAL A 53 -20.71 -2.66 -13.16
C VAL A 53 -22.21 -2.60 -12.93
N GLU A 54 -22.86 -1.48 -13.27
CA GLU A 54 -24.32 -1.34 -13.13
C GLU A 54 -25.08 -2.39 -13.94
N ALA A 55 -24.63 -2.70 -15.15
CA ALA A 55 -25.20 -3.78 -15.96
C ALA A 55 -25.09 -5.16 -15.29
N LEU A 56 -24.00 -5.43 -14.55
CA LEU A 56 -23.78 -6.70 -13.85
C LEU A 56 -24.68 -6.87 -12.60
N ARG A 57 -25.31 -5.80 -12.11
CA ARG A 57 -26.27 -5.87 -10.99
C ARG A 57 -27.53 -6.66 -11.35
N GLY A 58 -27.88 -6.68 -12.64
CA GLY A 58 -29.03 -7.45 -13.14
C GLY A 58 -28.78 -8.96 -13.24
N ILE A 59 -27.54 -9.42 -13.02
CA ILE A 59 -27.17 -10.84 -13.12
C ILE A 59 -27.09 -11.43 -11.70
N PRO A 60 -27.93 -12.43 -11.36
CA PRO A 60 -28.04 -12.95 -9.99
C PRO A 60 -26.71 -13.40 -9.38
N GLU A 61 -25.85 -14.09 -10.14
CA GLU A 61 -24.57 -14.59 -9.64
C GLU A 61 -23.64 -13.45 -9.19
N THR A 62 -23.67 -12.30 -9.86
CA THR A 62 -22.75 -11.19 -9.62
C THR A 62 -23.35 -10.03 -8.81
N ALA A 63 -24.68 -9.99 -8.64
CA ALA A 63 -25.42 -8.82 -8.16
C ALA A 63 -24.83 -8.20 -6.88
N GLY A 64 -24.65 -9.00 -5.83
CA GLY A 64 -24.13 -8.49 -4.55
C GLY A 64 -22.69 -7.96 -4.61
N ARG A 65 -21.85 -8.54 -5.48
CA ARG A 65 -20.46 -8.05 -5.69
C ARG A 65 -20.42 -6.83 -6.60
N ALA A 66 -21.32 -6.77 -7.59
CA ALA A 66 -21.51 -5.58 -8.42
C ALA A 66 -21.98 -4.38 -7.58
N ASP A 67 -22.92 -4.58 -6.65
CA ASP A 67 -23.34 -3.54 -5.69
C ASP A 67 -22.16 -2.98 -4.89
N GLN A 68 -21.27 -3.86 -4.41
CA GLN A 68 -20.06 -3.44 -3.70
C GLN A 68 -19.11 -2.61 -4.58
N LEU A 69 -18.97 -2.96 -5.86
CA LEU A 69 -18.15 -2.19 -6.79
C LEU A 69 -18.78 -0.83 -7.15
N VAL A 70 -20.11 -0.73 -7.24
CA VAL A 70 -20.79 0.58 -7.43
C VAL A 70 -20.51 1.51 -6.25
N LEU A 71 -20.59 1.00 -5.01
CA LEU A 71 -20.24 1.79 -3.83
C LEU A 71 -18.78 2.26 -3.87
N LEU A 72 -17.87 1.38 -4.30
CA LEU A 72 -16.47 1.74 -4.47
C LEU A 72 -16.27 2.80 -5.55
N CYS A 73 -16.95 2.71 -6.71
CA CYS A 73 -16.90 3.75 -7.74
C CYS A 73 -17.35 5.10 -7.19
N ARG A 74 -18.45 5.14 -6.43
CA ARG A 74 -18.95 6.39 -5.83
C ARG A 74 -17.94 6.99 -4.84
N ALA A 75 -17.31 6.16 -4.00
CA ALA A 75 -16.29 6.62 -3.06
C ALA A 75 -15.01 7.15 -3.74
N LEU A 76 -14.76 6.72 -4.98
CA LEU A 76 -13.57 7.06 -5.77
C LEU A 76 -13.87 8.05 -6.91
N TRP A 77 -15.09 8.59 -6.99
CA TRP A 77 -15.54 9.43 -8.10
C TRP A 77 -14.58 10.60 -8.36
N ASP A 78 -14.22 11.34 -7.31
CA ASP A 78 -13.31 12.49 -7.39
C ASP A 78 -11.82 12.10 -7.55
N CYS A 79 -11.51 10.81 -7.66
CA CYS A 79 -10.16 10.29 -7.86
C CYS A 79 -9.99 9.56 -9.20
N ASP A 80 -10.97 9.67 -10.10
CA ASP A 80 -10.91 9.08 -11.42
C ASP A 80 -9.66 9.53 -12.20
N LEU A 81 -9.02 8.56 -12.84
CA LEU A 81 -7.77 8.73 -13.56
C LEU A 81 -7.93 8.79 -15.09
N THR A 82 -9.16 8.89 -15.61
CA THR A 82 -9.42 8.90 -17.06
C THR A 82 -9.39 10.32 -17.67
N GLY A 83 -9.50 11.36 -16.85
CA GLY A 83 -9.47 12.76 -17.30
C GLY A 83 -8.08 13.25 -17.75
N ALA A 84 -8.05 14.32 -18.55
CA ALA A 84 -6.79 15.00 -18.89
C ALA A 84 -6.13 15.57 -17.61
N GLY A 85 -4.84 15.25 -17.38
CA GLY A 85 -4.13 15.64 -16.13
C GLY A 85 -4.36 14.71 -14.93
N ALA A 86 -5.05 13.59 -15.15
CA ALA A 86 -5.32 12.57 -14.15
C ALA A 86 -4.07 11.90 -13.55
N ILE A 87 -2.95 11.91 -14.26
CA ILE A 87 -1.68 11.41 -13.71
C ILE A 87 -1.02 12.60 -13.02
N PRO A 88 -0.65 12.50 -11.71
CA PRO A 88 -0.03 13.61 -11.00
C PRO A 88 1.19 14.13 -11.76
N ALA A 89 1.15 15.40 -12.16
CA ALA A 89 2.05 15.95 -13.17
C ALA A 89 3.44 16.36 -12.64
N ARG A 90 3.66 16.36 -11.32
CA ARG A 90 4.91 16.81 -10.68
C ARG A 90 5.44 15.78 -9.73
N LEU A 91 6.40 14.98 -10.17
CA LEU A 91 6.94 13.89 -9.39
C LEU A 91 8.45 13.92 -9.53
N ALA A 92 9.19 13.98 -8.43
CA ALA A 92 10.63 14.08 -8.53
C ALA A 92 11.23 12.72 -8.88
N ARG A 93 12.04 12.66 -9.95
CA ARG A 93 12.81 11.49 -10.35
C ARG A 93 14.17 11.49 -9.64
N ASP A 94 14.58 10.32 -9.17
CA ASP A 94 16.00 9.95 -9.15
C ASP A 94 16.12 8.63 -9.92
N ALA A 95 16.70 8.72 -11.13
CA ALA A 95 16.81 7.60 -12.07
C ALA A 95 17.74 6.49 -11.55
N ASP A 96 18.67 6.87 -10.67
CA ASP A 96 19.81 6.05 -10.27
C ASP A 96 19.63 5.52 -8.83
N ALA A 97 18.54 5.89 -8.13
CA ALA A 97 18.37 5.64 -6.71
C ALA A 97 17.40 4.50 -6.33
N GLY A 98 16.91 3.71 -7.27
CA GLY A 98 16.26 2.42 -6.93
C GLY A 98 14.72 2.41 -7.00
N ASN A 99 14.09 1.50 -6.27
CA ASN A 99 12.67 1.18 -6.42
C ASN A 99 11.78 2.02 -5.48
N TYR A 100 11.71 3.32 -5.76
CA TYR A 100 10.81 4.26 -5.07
C TYR A 100 10.23 5.32 -6.01
N TRP A 101 9.22 6.03 -5.53
CA TRP A 101 8.58 7.14 -6.22
C TRP A 101 8.23 8.26 -5.23
N MET A 102 8.45 9.53 -5.61
CA MET A 102 8.24 10.68 -4.74
C MET A 102 7.18 11.64 -5.29
N ALA A 103 6.31 12.09 -4.40
CA ALA A 103 5.33 13.16 -4.64
C ALA A 103 5.53 14.28 -3.61
N PRO A 104 6.32 15.33 -3.93
CA PRO A 104 6.55 16.44 -3.02
C PRO A 104 5.29 17.34 -2.91
N ALA A 105 5.03 17.85 -1.71
CA ALA A 105 3.94 18.79 -1.44
C ALA A 105 4.41 20.09 -0.76
N ASN A 106 5.73 20.31 -0.69
CA ASN A 106 6.35 21.44 0.03
C ASN A 106 5.87 21.53 1.49
N SER A 107 5.86 20.40 2.17
CA SER A 107 5.37 20.26 3.54
C SER A 107 6.51 19.89 4.48
N ALA A 108 6.43 20.30 5.74
CA ALA A 108 7.32 19.76 6.79
C ALA A 108 6.91 18.34 7.22
N THR A 109 5.86 17.77 6.63
CA THR A 109 5.36 16.43 6.93
C THR A 109 5.56 15.50 5.74
N THR A 110 6.11 14.32 6.02
CA THR A 110 6.40 13.29 5.01
C THR A 110 5.77 11.97 5.41
N LEU A 111 5.13 11.31 4.45
CA LEU A 111 4.58 9.97 4.56
C LEU A 111 5.42 9.01 3.72
N ILE A 112 5.97 7.96 4.34
CA ILE A 112 6.57 6.84 3.60
C ILE A 112 5.51 5.74 3.46
N ALA A 113 5.19 5.40 2.21
CA ALA A 113 4.15 4.46 1.84
C ALA A 113 4.75 3.17 1.26
N PHE A 114 4.72 2.10 2.05
CA PHE A 114 5.28 0.79 1.71
C PHE A 114 4.23 -0.07 1.01
N THR A 115 4.47 -0.37 -0.27
CA THR A 115 3.56 -1.22 -1.06
C THR A 115 3.63 -2.69 -0.64
N GLY A 116 2.54 -3.43 -0.86
CA GLY A 116 2.56 -4.88 -0.72
C GLY A 116 3.30 -5.57 -1.87
N ARG A 117 3.38 -6.90 -1.85
CA ARG A 117 4.00 -7.73 -2.91
C ARG A 117 3.54 -7.38 -4.33
N ALA A 118 2.27 -7.02 -4.48
CA ALA A 118 1.69 -6.60 -5.76
C ALA A 118 2.09 -5.17 -6.18
N ARG A 119 3.03 -4.52 -5.48
CA ARG A 119 3.54 -3.17 -5.73
C ARG A 119 2.44 -2.10 -5.76
N ARG A 120 1.44 -2.30 -4.90
CA ARG A 120 0.24 -1.46 -4.75
C ARG A 120 -0.22 -1.41 -3.29
N LEU A 121 -1.16 -0.53 -2.98
CA LEU A 121 -1.77 -0.38 -1.65
C LEU A 121 -3.27 -0.75 -1.74
N SER A 122 -3.55 -2.00 -2.10
CA SER A 122 -4.87 -2.52 -2.57
C SER A 122 -5.38 -1.89 -3.87
N VAL A 123 -5.22 -0.59 -4.04
CA VAL A 123 -5.40 0.16 -5.28
C VAL A 123 -4.04 0.55 -5.87
N SER A 124 -4.01 0.94 -7.14
CA SER A 124 -2.83 1.45 -7.81
C SER A 124 -2.21 2.62 -7.03
N VAL A 125 -0.90 2.81 -7.13
CA VAL A 125 -0.23 3.91 -6.40
C VAL A 125 -0.64 5.28 -6.95
N TYR A 126 -1.04 5.37 -8.23
CA TYR A 126 -1.62 6.60 -8.78
C TYR A 126 -2.97 6.93 -8.15
N LEU A 127 -3.86 5.93 -8.00
CA LEU A 127 -5.14 6.14 -7.35
C LEU A 127 -4.94 6.46 -5.86
N MET A 128 -4.02 5.77 -5.19
CA MET A 128 -3.65 6.11 -3.81
C MET A 128 -3.08 7.52 -3.69
N GLN A 129 -2.29 7.99 -4.66
CA GLN A 129 -1.79 9.36 -4.67
C GLN A 129 -2.92 10.37 -4.78
N ARG A 130 -3.93 10.16 -5.64
CA ARG A 130 -5.12 11.02 -5.70
C ARG A 130 -5.89 11.04 -4.38
N ILE A 131 -5.97 9.91 -3.67
CA ILE A 131 -6.60 9.81 -2.35
C ILE A 131 -5.81 10.61 -1.31
N LEU A 132 -4.47 10.61 -1.39
CA LEU A 132 -3.59 11.23 -0.40
C LEU A 132 -3.27 12.72 -0.69
N GLU A 133 -3.40 13.16 -1.94
CA GLU A 133 -3.10 14.52 -2.38
C GLU A 133 -3.79 15.62 -1.55
N PRO A 134 -5.07 15.50 -1.14
CA PRO A 134 -5.73 16.50 -0.30
C PRO A 134 -5.10 16.72 1.08
N PHE A 135 -4.26 15.80 1.58
CA PHE A 135 -3.60 15.96 2.88
C PHE A 135 -2.36 16.87 2.81
N GLY A 136 -1.87 17.23 1.62
CA GLY A 136 -0.78 18.21 1.47
C GLY A 136 0.53 17.79 2.15
N VAL A 137 0.84 16.49 2.18
CA VAL A 137 2.10 15.95 2.74
C VAL A 137 3.02 15.48 1.62
N ASN A 138 4.34 15.49 1.84
CA ASN A 138 5.24 14.82 0.90
C ASN A 138 5.03 13.31 1.01
N ILE A 139 5.13 12.59 -0.10
CA ILE A 139 4.95 11.13 -0.10
C ILE A 139 6.13 10.45 -0.78
N ILE A 140 6.64 9.41 -0.13
CA ILE A 140 7.67 8.51 -0.67
C ILE A 140 7.04 7.12 -0.75
N TYR A 141 6.68 6.68 -1.95
CA TYR A 141 6.25 5.30 -2.18
C TYR A 141 7.48 4.41 -2.32
N LEU A 142 7.53 3.34 -1.53
CA LEU A 142 8.56 2.32 -1.62
C LEU A 142 8.02 1.04 -2.23
N PHE A 143 8.87 0.40 -3.02
CA PHE A 143 8.59 -0.88 -3.64
C PHE A 143 9.70 -1.87 -3.31
N ASP A 144 9.31 -3.10 -3.01
CA ASP A 144 10.23 -4.19 -2.71
C ASP A 144 10.33 -5.12 -3.92
N PRO A 145 11.28 -4.89 -4.84
CA PRO A 145 11.40 -5.70 -6.05
C PRO A 145 11.75 -7.17 -5.74
N ALA A 146 12.42 -7.42 -4.62
CA ALA A 146 12.89 -8.74 -4.20
C ALA A 146 11.82 -9.53 -3.40
N ASP A 147 10.69 -8.89 -3.06
CA ASP A 147 9.67 -9.46 -2.16
C ASP A 147 10.33 -10.05 -0.90
N SER A 148 11.19 -9.23 -0.29
CA SER A 148 12.08 -9.53 0.83
C SER A 148 11.65 -8.82 2.12
N PHE A 149 10.38 -8.40 2.19
CA PHE A 149 9.86 -7.62 3.31
C PHE A 149 10.68 -6.33 3.55
N TYR A 150 11.23 -5.77 2.46
CA TYR A 150 12.14 -4.63 2.45
C TYR A 150 13.48 -4.86 3.17
N LEU A 151 13.78 -6.06 3.66
CA LEU A 151 15.04 -6.36 4.34
C LEU A 151 16.20 -6.61 3.36
N GLY A 152 15.90 -7.04 2.13
CA GLY A 152 16.86 -7.06 1.02
C GLY A 152 17.15 -5.67 0.45
N GLY A 153 16.48 -4.63 0.95
CA GLY A 153 16.53 -3.26 0.44
C GLY A 153 15.64 -3.03 -0.77
N ILE A 154 15.75 -1.85 -1.37
CA ILE A 154 14.89 -1.42 -2.49
C ILE A 154 15.61 -1.47 -3.85
N GLY A 155 16.66 -2.28 -3.95
CA GLY A 155 17.42 -2.54 -5.19
C GLY A 155 18.39 -1.41 -5.60
N GLY A 156 19.02 -1.59 -6.76
CA GLY A 156 20.13 -0.74 -7.19
C GLY A 156 21.30 -0.84 -6.20
N ARG A 157 21.85 0.31 -5.79
CA ARG A 157 22.89 0.37 -4.75
C ARG A 157 22.36 0.29 -3.30
N TRP A 158 21.04 0.31 -3.12
CA TRP A 158 20.40 0.31 -1.79
C TRP A 158 20.00 -1.09 -1.40
N THR A 159 21.01 -1.96 -1.29
CA THR A 159 20.85 -3.34 -0.84
C THR A 159 20.90 -3.40 0.68
N GLY A 160 19.91 -4.08 1.25
CA GLY A 160 19.77 -4.23 2.68
C GLY A 160 19.07 -3.08 3.41
N LEU A 161 18.79 -3.34 4.68
CA LEU A 161 18.08 -2.44 5.58
C LEU A 161 18.82 -1.11 5.80
N ASP A 162 20.10 -1.16 6.16
CA ASP A 162 20.87 0.03 6.54
C ASP A 162 21.03 1.02 5.38
N ALA A 163 21.34 0.52 4.18
CA ALA A 163 21.44 1.34 2.98
C ALA A 163 20.09 2.00 2.66
N THR A 164 18.98 1.27 2.79
CA THR A 164 17.64 1.82 2.58
C THR A 164 17.29 2.87 3.63
N LEU A 165 17.65 2.66 4.90
CA LEU A 165 17.46 3.66 5.97
C LEU A 165 18.28 4.93 5.70
N GLU A 166 19.53 4.79 5.26
CA GLU A 166 20.37 5.92 4.87
C GLU A 166 19.72 6.75 3.77
N LEU A 167 19.25 6.11 2.70
CA LEU A 167 18.51 6.77 1.63
C LEU A 167 17.30 7.52 2.19
N LEU A 168 16.45 6.85 2.97
CA LEU A 168 15.21 7.46 3.46
C LEU A 168 15.47 8.67 4.36
N ARG A 169 16.51 8.62 5.20
CA ARG A 169 16.95 9.78 5.98
C ARG A 169 17.38 10.94 5.08
N ARG A 170 18.16 10.66 4.02
CA ARG A 170 18.58 11.68 3.04
C ARG A 170 17.39 12.30 2.32
N LEU A 171 16.42 11.49 1.87
CA LEU A 171 15.21 11.98 1.20
C LEU A 171 14.34 12.83 2.15
N CYS A 172 14.14 12.38 3.39
CA CYS A 172 13.39 13.13 4.39
C CYS A 172 14.07 14.47 4.71
N ALA A 173 15.39 14.49 4.85
CA ALA A 173 16.16 15.71 5.04
C ALA A 173 16.05 16.66 3.84
N GLY A 174 16.08 16.14 2.62
CA GLY A 174 15.86 16.91 1.38
C GLY A 174 14.49 17.59 1.31
N PHE A 175 13.45 16.99 1.91
CA PHE A 175 12.14 17.62 2.06
C PHE A 175 12.02 18.58 3.26
N GLY A 176 13.04 18.69 4.12
CA GLY A 176 12.90 19.42 5.38
C GLY A 176 11.88 18.78 6.33
N THR A 177 11.79 17.45 6.32
CA THR A 177 10.82 16.69 7.12
C THR A 177 11.04 16.94 8.62
N GLN A 178 9.99 17.39 9.30
CA GLN A 178 9.92 17.53 10.75
C GLN A 178 8.99 16.48 11.38
N ARG A 179 8.01 15.99 10.62
CA ARG A 179 7.08 14.95 11.05
C ARG A 179 7.06 13.83 10.01
N LEU A 180 7.45 12.64 10.42
CA LEU A 180 7.54 11.46 9.56
C LEU A 180 6.45 10.46 9.92
N TYR A 181 5.67 10.00 8.96
CA TYR A 181 4.68 8.95 9.14
C TYR A 181 5.00 7.78 8.23
N CYS A 182 4.68 6.56 8.67
CA CYS A 182 4.85 5.35 7.86
C CYS A 182 3.51 4.64 7.69
N LEU A 183 3.20 4.24 6.44
CA LEU A 183 2.00 3.51 6.09
C LEU A 183 2.34 2.31 5.21
N GLY A 184 1.65 1.19 5.37
CA GLY A 184 1.83 0.07 4.45
C GLY A 184 0.76 -1.00 4.51
N GLN A 185 0.73 -1.87 3.50
CA GLN A 185 -0.23 -2.98 3.40
C GLN A 185 0.48 -4.32 3.17
N SER A 186 0.04 -5.40 3.82
CA SER A 186 0.62 -6.75 3.65
C SER A 186 2.12 -6.80 4.01
N THR A 187 2.98 -7.24 3.09
CA THR A 187 4.45 -7.14 3.21
C THR A 187 4.92 -5.70 3.39
N GLY A 188 4.22 -4.72 2.81
CA GLY A 188 4.43 -3.30 3.06
C GLY A 188 4.04 -2.88 4.47
N GLY A 189 3.03 -3.50 5.07
CA GLY A 189 2.68 -3.27 6.48
C GLY A 189 3.81 -3.68 7.42
N TYR A 190 4.51 -4.80 7.11
CA TYR A 190 5.75 -5.16 7.80
C TYR A 190 6.84 -4.09 7.59
N GLY A 191 7.04 -3.64 6.35
CA GLY A 191 8.01 -2.57 6.03
C GLY A 191 7.73 -1.29 6.82
N ALA A 192 6.48 -0.84 6.87
CA ALA A 192 6.05 0.34 7.61
C ALA A 192 6.35 0.21 9.11
N LEU A 193 6.05 -0.95 9.72
CA LEU A 193 6.36 -1.23 11.13
C LEU A 193 7.87 -1.29 11.39
N ARG A 194 8.66 -1.92 10.51
CA ARG A 194 10.11 -2.04 10.66
C ARG A 194 10.80 -0.69 10.52
N TYR A 195 10.59 -0.03 9.38
CA TYR A 195 11.28 1.21 9.04
C TYR A 195 10.74 2.40 9.85
N GLY A 196 9.44 2.43 10.14
CA GLY A 196 8.87 3.45 11.02
C GLY A 196 9.51 3.43 12.40
N LEU A 197 9.78 2.24 12.95
CA LEU A 197 10.54 2.11 14.18
C LEU A 197 11.98 2.64 14.02
N GLU A 198 12.71 2.19 13.01
CA GLU A 198 14.13 2.57 12.78
C GLU A 198 14.35 4.06 12.44
N LEU A 199 13.33 4.73 11.92
CA LEU A 199 13.34 6.14 11.56
C LEU A 199 12.72 7.04 12.64
N ASP A 200 12.29 6.48 13.77
CA ASP A 200 11.53 7.19 14.82
C ASP A 200 10.36 7.99 14.22
N ALA A 201 9.53 7.31 13.43
CA ALA A 201 8.33 7.89 12.88
C ALA A 201 7.42 8.45 14.00
N ARG A 202 6.69 9.51 13.68
CA ARG A 202 5.68 10.11 14.55
C ARG A 202 4.56 9.12 14.89
N ALA A 203 4.12 8.37 13.88
CA ALA A 203 3.14 7.29 14.00
C ALA A 203 3.24 6.33 12.80
N ILE A 204 2.71 5.11 12.96
CA ILE A 204 2.69 4.07 11.93
C ILE A 204 1.25 3.56 11.70
N LEU A 205 0.84 3.38 10.44
CA LEU A 205 -0.45 2.81 10.06
C LEU A 205 -0.27 1.59 9.15
N ALA A 206 -0.56 0.39 9.66
CA ALA A 206 -0.33 -0.85 8.95
C ALA A 206 -1.64 -1.61 8.67
N PHE A 207 -1.91 -1.88 7.39
CA PHE A 207 -3.09 -2.62 6.94
C PHE A 207 -2.74 -4.09 6.67
N SER A 208 -3.37 -5.00 7.41
CA SER A 208 -3.13 -6.45 7.32
C SER A 208 -1.63 -6.82 7.23
N PRO A 209 -0.77 -6.35 8.15
CA PRO A 209 0.68 -6.56 8.03
C PRO A 209 1.04 -8.04 8.13
N MET A 210 2.02 -8.48 7.34
CA MET A 210 2.53 -9.86 7.33
C MET A 210 3.69 -10.05 8.33
N ILE A 211 3.43 -9.85 9.62
CA ILE A 211 4.40 -9.90 10.73
C ILE A 211 4.91 -11.33 10.93
N ARG A 212 4.00 -12.27 11.19
CA ARG A 212 4.35 -13.67 11.47
C ARG A 212 4.98 -14.34 10.25
N GLN A 213 4.47 -14.02 9.06
CA GLN A 213 4.84 -14.65 7.81
C GLN A 213 6.28 -14.32 7.42
N ALA A 214 6.82 -13.16 7.80
CA ALA A 214 8.20 -12.78 7.51
C ALA A 214 9.24 -13.78 8.07
N ARG A 215 8.92 -14.47 9.18
CA ARG A 215 9.75 -15.52 9.80
C ARG A 215 9.63 -16.90 9.14
N GLY A 216 8.81 -17.04 8.09
CA GLY A 216 8.68 -18.33 7.40
C GLY A 216 9.95 -18.68 6.60
N PRO A 217 10.20 -19.98 6.33
CA PRO A 217 11.41 -20.42 5.65
C PRO A 217 11.56 -19.81 4.24
N ARG A 218 10.48 -19.78 3.45
CA ARG A 218 10.49 -19.19 2.10
C ARG A 218 10.80 -17.68 2.08
N PRO A 219 10.20 -16.85 2.96
CA PRO A 219 10.64 -15.48 3.16
C PRO A 219 12.11 -15.34 3.57
N LEU A 220 12.57 -16.10 4.56
CA LEU A 220 13.97 -16.05 5.01
C LEU A 220 14.96 -16.38 3.88
N GLU A 221 14.67 -17.40 3.07
CA GLU A 221 15.47 -17.75 1.89
C GLU A 221 15.52 -16.60 0.86
N ARG A 222 14.40 -15.91 0.63
CA ARG A 222 14.37 -14.75 -0.27
C ARG A 222 15.19 -13.59 0.25
N ILE A 223 15.08 -13.30 1.55
CA ILE A 223 15.85 -12.24 2.20
C ILE A 223 17.35 -12.59 2.15
N ALA A 224 17.70 -13.83 2.51
CA ALA A 224 19.07 -14.31 2.49
C ALA A 224 19.70 -14.22 1.09
N ARG A 225 18.94 -14.61 0.06
CA ARG A 225 19.36 -14.46 -1.34
C ARG A 225 19.58 -13.00 -1.72
N ALA A 226 18.66 -12.12 -1.34
CA ALA A 226 18.75 -10.69 -1.64
C ALA A 226 19.97 -10.04 -0.95
N LEU A 227 20.31 -10.49 0.26
CA LEU A 227 21.46 -9.99 1.03
C LEU A 227 22.79 -10.68 0.69
N GLY A 228 22.78 -11.82 -0.01
CA GLY A 228 23.98 -12.62 -0.25
C GLY A 228 24.55 -13.28 1.01
N ARG A 229 23.76 -13.42 2.09
CA ARG A 229 24.15 -14.07 3.34
C ARG A 229 22.96 -14.75 4.02
N PRO A 230 23.17 -15.76 4.88
CA PRO A 230 22.11 -16.30 5.72
C PRO A 230 21.45 -15.23 6.60
N VAL A 231 20.15 -15.40 6.87
CA VAL A 231 19.33 -14.52 7.71
C VAL A 231 18.59 -15.38 8.73
N GLY A 232 18.75 -15.06 10.00
CA GLY A 232 18.03 -15.74 11.08
C GLY A 232 16.62 -15.17 11.30
N GLU A 233 15.73 -15.96 11.90
CA GLU A 233 14.40 -15.51 12.33
C GLU A 233 14.44 -14.25 13.21
N GLU A 234 15.46 -14.16 14.06
CA GLU A 234 15.65 -13.04 14.98
C GLU A 234 15.87 -11.69 14.28
N GLU A 235 16.44 -11.69 13.06
CA GLU A 235 16.66 -10.47 12.29
C GLU A 235 15.35 -9.89 11.74
N VAL A 236 14.35 -10.76 11.54
CA VAL A 236 13.06 -10.41 10.95
C VAL A 236 11.93 -10.34 11.99
N ASP A 237 12.22 -10.69 13.24
CA ASP A 237 11.25 -10.67 14.35
C ASP A 237 10.96 -9.24 14.83
N LEU A 238 9.82 -8.68 14.40
CA LEU A 238 9.36 -7.36 14.85
C LEU A 238 9.02 -7.33 16.34
N ARG A 239 8.51 -8.41 16.92
CA ARG A 239 8.17 -8.44 18.34
C ARG A 239 9.42 -8.27 19.20
N ARG A 240 10.48 -9.01 18.88
CA ARG A 240 11.78 -8.85 19.54
C ARG A 240 12.32 -7.44 19.36
N LEU A 241 12.22 -6.90 18.15
CA LEU A 241 12.71 -5.55 17.84
C LEU A 241 11.96 -4.45 18.61
N TYR A 242 10.63 -4.52 18.70
CA TYR A 242 9.86 -3.52 19.47
C TYR A 242 10.15 -3.63 20.97
N ARG A 243 10.28 -4.85 21.51
CA ARG A 243 10.62 -5.09 22.93
C ARG A 243 12.02 -4.63 23.32
N SER A 244 12.96 -4.60 22.39
CA SER A 244 14.33 -4.12 22.68
C SER A 244 14.41 -2.60 22.80
N ARG A 245 13.32 -1.87 22.50
CA ARG A 245 13.30 -0.41 22.59
C ARG A 245 12.49 0.06 23.81
N PRO A 246 13.07 0.94 24.67
CA PRO A 246 12.35 1.53 25.80
C PRO A 246 11.13 2.36 25.39
N ARG A 247 11.18 2.94 24.18
CA ARG A 247 10.10 3.70 23.56
C ARG A 247 10.09 3.39 22.06
N HIS A 248 8.90 3.42 21.48
CA HIS A 248 8.73 3.28 20.05
C HIS A 248 7.56 4.14 19.57
N PRO A 249 7.49 4.44 18.27
CA PRO A 249 6.34 5.11 17.68
C PRO A 249 5.03 4.40 18.01
N PRO A 250 3.92 5.14 18.23
CA PRO A 250 2.59 4.52 18.25
C PRO A 250 2.30 3.92 16.88
N ALA A 251 1.64 2.77 16.86
CA ALA A 251 1.26 2.10 15.62
C ALA A 251 -0.20 1.64 15.68
N THR A 252 -0.93 1.83 14.59
CA THR A 252 -2.28 1.28 14.41
C THR A 252 -2.22 0.16 13.38
N ILE A 253 -2.65 -1.03 13.78
CA ILE A 253 -2.78 -2.20 12.91
C ILE A 253 -4.25 -2.42 12.59
N VAL A 254 -4.60 -2.37 11.30
CA VAL A 254 -5.95 -2.54 10.81
C VAL A 254 -6.08 -3.88 10.09
N CYS A 255 -6.96 -4.77 10.56
CA CYS A 255 -7.15 -6.11 9.98
C CYS A 255 -8.64 -6.47 9.84
N GLY A 256 -8.95 -7.37 8.91
CA GLY A 256 -10.28 -7.95 8.78
C GLY A 256 -10.55 -9.00 9.86
N GLY A 257 -11.67 -8.89 10.57
CA GLY A 257 -12.07 -9.78 11.66
C GLY A 257 -12.41 -11.20 11.23
N GLY A 258 -12.75 -11.41 9.95
CA GLY A 258 -12.95 -12.73 9.36
C GLY A 258 -11.67 -13.37 8.82
N ASN A 259 -10.53 -12.66 8.83
CA ASN A 259 -9.28 -13.16 8.27
C ASN A 259 -8.35 -13.72 9.36
N THR A 260 -8.46 -15.01 9.63
CA THR A 260 -7.67 -15.70 10.68
C THR A 260 -6.16 -15.61 10.47
N ALA A 261 -5.68 -15.45 9.24
CA ALA A 261 -4.24 -15.30 8.98
C ALA A 261 -3.75 -13.90 9.39
N ASP A 262 -4.50 -12.86 9.03
CA ASP A 262 -4.17 -11.47 9.38
C ASP A 262 -4.33 -11.21 10.88
N LEU A 263 -5.35 -11.78 11.53
CA LEU A 263 -5.53 -11.70 12.98
C LEU A 263 -4.36 -12.33 13.74
N ARG A 264 -3.94 -13.55 13.35
CA ARG A 264 -2.77 -14.19 13.96
C ARG A 264 -1.49 -13.41 13.75
N SER A 265 -1.34 -12.77 12.59
CA SER A 265 -0.19 -11.92 12.29
C SER A 265 -0.19 -10.66 13.17
N ALA A 266 -1.34 -9.99 13.29
CA ALA A 266 -1.48 -8.80 14.13
C ALA A 266 -1.24 -9.10 15.62
N ALA A 267 -1.73 -10.25 16.11
CA ALA A 267 -1.57 -10.66 17.51
C ALA A 267 -0.10 -10.79 17.97
N GLU A 268 0.87 -10.86 17.04
CA GLU A 268 2.30 -10.89 17.38
C GLU A 268 2.78 -9.64 18.13
N LEU A 269 2.06 -8.50 18.01
CA LEU A 269 2.43 -7.24 18.66
C LEU A 269 1.36 -6.72 19.64
N SER A 270 0.27 -7.45 19.89
CA SER A 270 -0.92 -6.90 20.54
C SER A 270 -0.82 -6.62 22.03
N ASP A 271 0.18 -7.19 22.72
CA ASP A 271 0.50 -6.91 24.12
C ASP A 271 1.53 -5.80 24.29
N LEU A 272 2.04 -5.22 23.20
CA LEU A 272 3.05 -4.17 23.27
C LEU A 272 2.40 -2.79 23.49
N PRO A 273 2.95 -1.95 24.38
CA PRO A 273 2.37 -0.64 24.70
C PRO A 273 2.40 0.29 23.49
N GLY A 274 1.31 1.00 23.20
CA GLY A 274 1.25 1.93 22.06
C GLY A 274 0.99 1.27 20.70
N ILE A 275 0.68 -0.03 20.67
CA ILE A 275 0.15 -0.71 19.48
C ILE A 275 -1.39 -0.81 19.60
N ASP A 276 -2.10 -0.10 18.73
CA ASP A 276 -3.56 -0.14 18.61
C ASP A 276 -3.98 -1.14 17.53
N HIS A 277 -5.08 -1.87 17.79
CA HIS A 277 -5.63 -2.87 16.87
C HIS A 277 -7.06 -2.49 16.47
N ARG A 278 -7.25 -2.11 15.21
CA ARG A 278 -8.57 -1.81 14.64
C ARG A 278 -9.04 -3.00 13.81
N ILE A 279 -9.87 -3.85 14.42
CA ILE A 279 -10.43 -5.02 13.76
C ILE A 279 -11.73 -4.63 13.06
N LEU A 280 -11.81 -4.84 11.75
CA LEU A 280 -13.00 -4.59 10.95
C LEU A 280 -13.94 -5.80 11.04
N PRO A 281 -15.10 -5.70 11.72
CA PRO A 281 -16.01 -6.83 11.87
C PRO A 281 -16.51 -7.29 10.49
N ASP A 282 -16.74 -8.59 10.35
CA ASP A 282 -17.30 -9.23 9.14
C ASP A 282 -16.49 -9.03 7.85
N VAL A 283 -15.23 -8.59 7.95
CA VAL A 283 -14.31 -8.47 6.81
C VAL A 283 -13.37 -9.67 6.80
N ALA A 284 -13.54 -10.57 5.83
CA ALA A 284 -12.62 -11.69 5.59
C ALA A 284 -11.44 -11.34 4.67
N ASP A 285 -11.51 -10.20 3.98
CA ASP A 285 -10.53 -9.79 2.97
C ASP A 285 -9.19 -9.37 3.58
N HIS A 286 -8.10 -9.75 2.90
CA HIS A 286 -6.75 -9.27 3.20
C HIS A 286 -6.52 -7.81 2.72
N ALA A 287 -7.24 -7.38 1.69
CA ALA A 287 -7.12 -6.06 1.08
C ALA A 287 -8.06 -5.03 1.75
N VAL A 288 -7.93 -4.86 3.07
CA VAL A 288 -8.85 -4.08 3.91
C VAL A 288 -9.01 -2.61 3.49
N ILE A 289 -8.02 -2.02 2.81
CA ILE A 289 -8.10 -0.65 2.25
C ILE A 289 -9.28 -0.54 1.28
N THR A 290 -9.54 -1.56 0.44
CA THR A 290 -10.67 -1.53 -0.50
C THR A 290 -12.01 -1.48 0.24
N THR A 291 -12.12 -2.22 1.34
CA THR A 291 -13.29 -2.18 2.21
C THR A 291 -13.46 -0.80 2.84
N LEU A 292 -12.39 -0.22 3.38
CA LEU A 292 -12.42 1.12 3.98
C LEU A 292 -12.74 2.23 2.96
N LEU A 293 -12.31 2.08 1.70
CA LEU A 293 -12.73 2.97 0.62
C LEU A 293 -14.23 2.85 0.37
N ARG A 294 -14.72 1.62 0.21
CA ARG A 294 -16.14 1.34 -0.05
C ARG A 294 -17.06 1.88 1.05
N THR A 295 -16.64 1.83 2.31
CA THR A 295 -17.42 2.34 3.44
C THR A 295 -17.18 3.83 3.72
N GLY A 296 -16.30 4.50 2.97
CA GLY A 296 -15.91 5.89 3.20
C GLY A 296 -15.03 6.11 4.44
N ALA A 297 -14.62 5.05 5.14
CA ALA A 297 -13.85 5.12 6.38
C ALA A 297 -12.35 5.39 6.19
N LEU A 298 -11.79 5.16 4.99
CA LEU A 298 -10.34 5.32 4.79
C LEU A 298 -9.89 6.78 4.96
N ARG A 299 -10.58 7.75 4.35
CA ARG A 299 -10.15 9.16 4.39
C ARG A 299 -10.18 9.74 5.81
N PRO A 300 -11.25 9.55 6.63
CA PRO A 300 -11.23 9.95 8.04
C PRO A 300 -10.08 9.32 8.83
N MET A 301 -9.80 8.02 8.60
CA MET A 301 -8.70 7.32 9.27
C MET A 301 -7.32 7.91 8.91
N LEU A 302 -7.10 8.25 7.63
CA LEU A 302 -5.87 8.90 7.18
C LEU A 302 -5.74 10.32 7.77
N ALA A 303 -6.85 11.06 7.87
CA ALA A 303 -6.87 12.39 8.48
C ALA A 303 -6.49 12.33 9.97
N GLU A 304 -7.08 11.40 10.72
CA GLU A 304 -6.76 11.15 12.11
C GLU A 304 -5.27 10.80 12.27
N PHE A 305 -4.78 9.87 11.45
CA PHE A 305 -3.40 9.40 11.48
C PHE A 305 -2.37 10.52 11.24
N LEU A 306 -2.60 11.38 10.24
CA LEU A 306 -1.67 12.47 9.87
C LEU A 306 -1.76 13.69 10.80
N HIS A 307 -2.72 13.74 11.71
CA HIS A 307 -2.87 14.82 12.70
C HIS A 307 -2.35 14.46 14.10
N GLN A 308 -1.89 13.22 14.33
CA GLN A 308 -1.29 12.79 15.61
C GLN A 308 0.00 13.54 15.91
#